data_AF-A0A2S8SU53-F1
#
_entry.id   AF-A0A2S8SU53-F1
#
_cell.length_a   1.000
_cell.length_b   1.000
_cell.length_c   1.000
_cell.angle_alpha   90.00
_cell.angle_beta   90.00
_cell.angle_gamma   90.00
#
_symmetry.space_group_name_H-M   'P 1'
#
loop_
_entity.id
_entity.type
_entity.pdbx_description
1 polymer ?
#
loop_
_entity_poly.entity_id
_entity_poly.type
_entity_poly.pdbx_seq_one_letter_code
_entity_poly.pdbx_strand_id
1 'polypeptide(L)'
;MIGFRSRLVLSAAALLCASAVVVRADEAPVAPSLATQPTISLVATSSASTADVATFLKAPVSFSVKDASFLSALDAVLLSSGKNCFIECREVKPMKMSFSIRSSTAGRVLDALARAGGCTLYVLPTKLLIAPASLLEQSERAEAKPFTVLVSAATLPAGKTLPKQANGVDMLALANKNISVSIQGLEPANAMSACRKAGPILGAYTHWSTPRDRLANNIQTSLTLSFDQIPFAEALSVVGELGGCQLYLLPDTFHLRSPDQPLTPEEKKLAVPAFITNFPSGPSAPSA
;
A
#
# COMPACT_ATOMS: atom_id res chain seq x y z
N MET A 1 58.16 11.93 -54.31
CA MET A 1 56.92 12.74 -54.25
C MET A 1 56.15 12.30 -53.01
N ILE A 2 55.81 13.26 -52.13
CA ILE A 2 54.63 13.35 -51.24
C ILE A 2 54.29 12.08 -50.42
N GLY A 3 54.20 12.06 -49.09
CA GLY A 3 54.11 13.12 -48.09
C GLY A 3 53.93 12.49 -46.69
N PHE A 4 54.28 13.28 -45.69
CA PHE A 4 54.25 12.99 -44.26
C PHE A 4 52.87 13.34 -43.66
N ARG A 5 52.59 12.80 -42.46
CA ARG A 5 51.50 13.10 -41.47
C ARG A 5 50.19 12.31 -41.63
N SER A 6 49.48 11.90 -40.59
CA SER A 6 49.72 11.70 -39.13
C SER A 6 48.46 11.04 -38.54
N ARG A 7 48.65 9.98 -37.74
CA ARG A 7 48.00 9.61 -36.47
C ARG A 7 46.46 9.64 -36.29
N LEU A 8 45.90 8.52 -35.81
CA LEU A 8 45.31 8.32 -34.45
C LEU A 8 45.03 6.80 -34.26
N VAL A 9 45.74 6.06 -33.39
CA VAL A 9 45.52 5.78 -31.94
C VAL A 9 44.20 5.01 -31.68
N LEU A 10 44.22 3.68 -31.58
CA LEU A 10 44.44 2.80 -30.39
C LEU A 10 43.23 2.69 -29.43
N SER A 11 42.56 1.53 -29.42
CA SER A 11 42.40 0.70 -28.20
C SER A 11 41.91 -0.71 -28.56
N ALA A 12 42.75 -1.69 -28.24
CA ALA A 12 42.48 -3.13 -28.13
C ALA A 12 41.82 -3.41 -26.74
N ALA A 13 41.43 -4.61 -26.29
CA ALA A 13 41.55 -5.99 -26.74
C ALA A 13 40.65 -6.89 -25.84
N ALA A 14 40.36 -8.10 -26.34
CA ALA A 14 40.28 -9.41 -25.66
C ALA A 14 39.36 -9.58 -24.43
N LEU A 15 38.32 -10.43 -24.38
CA LEU A 15 38.17 -11.87 -24.70
C LEU A 15 38.90 -12.84 -23.74
N LEU A 16 38.07 -13.62 -23.02
CA LEU A 16 38.25 -14.94 -22.36
C LEU A 16 38.97 -15.07 -20.99
N CYS A 17 38.23 -15.64 -20.01
CA CYS A 17 38.49 -16.92 -19.30
C CYS A 17 37.59 -17.03 -18.03
N ALA A 18 36.73 -18.05 -17.90
CA ALA A 18 36.89 -19.25 -17.03
C ALA A 18 35.78 -19.22 -15.92
N SER A 19 35.11 -20.26 -15.43
CA SER A 19 35.14 -21.72 -15.57
C SER A 19 33.72 -22.26 -15.29
N ALA A 20 33.35 -23.37 -15.91
CA ALA A 20 32.17 -24.15 -15.53
C ALA A 20 32.45 -24.96 -14.26
N VAL A 21 31.60 -24.82 -13.24
CA VAL A 21 31.51 -25.78 -12.13
C VAL A 21 30.10 -26.37 -12.17
N VAL A 22 30.05 -27.67 -12.47
CA VAL A 22 28.85 -28.50 -12.33
C VAL A 22 28.73 -28.89 -10.85
N VAL A 23 27.66 -28.47 -10.19
CA VAL A 23 27.17 -29.13 -8.98
C VAL A 23 25.78 -29.66 -9.31
N ARG A 24 25.68 -30.98 -9.49
CA ARG A 24 24.42 -31.70 -9.37
C ARG A 24 24.12 -31.85 -7.88
N ALA A 25 23.05 -31.23 -7.43
CA ALA A 25 22.29 -31.67 -6.27
C ALA A 25 20.84 -31.79 -6.72
N ASP A 26 20.38 -33.04 -6.75
CA ASP A 26 19.00 -33.43 -6.96
C ASP A 26 18.27 -33.17 -5.64
N GLU A 27 17.45 -32.12 -5.57
CA GLU A 27 16.49 -31.90 -4.50
C GLU A 27 15.30 -31.10 -5.06
N ALA A 28 14.10 -31.59 -4.76
CA ALA A 28 12.83 -31.02 -5.20
C ALA A 28 12.73 -29.51 -4.91
N PRO A 29 11.91 -28.73 -5.65
CA PRO A 29 11.70 -27.32 -5.35
C PRO A 29 11.05 -27.18 -3.99
N VAL A 30 11.87 -26.95 -2.96
CA VAL A 30 11.42 -26.51 -1.65
C VAL A 30 10.81 -25.13 -1.88
N ALA A 31 9.52 -24.99 -1.55
CA ALA A 31 8.82 -23.72 -1.58
C ALA A 31 9.67 -22.65 -0.85
N PRO A 32 9.78 -21.42 -1.36
CA PRO A 32 10.54 -20.39 -0.68
C PRO A 32 9.89 -20.15 0.69
N SER A 33 10.52 -20.66 1.75
CA SER A 33 10.12 -20.34 3.12
C SER A 33 10.32 -18.84 3.28
N LEU A 34 9.27 -18.14 3.70
CA LEU A 34 9.36 -16.76 4.20
C LEU A 34 10.27 -16.77 5.43
N ALA A 35 11.58 -16.66 5.19
CA ALA A 35 12.57 -16.59 6.25
C ALA A 35 12.24 -15.37 7.14
N THR A 36 12.25 -15.61 8.44
CA THR A 36 12.03 -14.62 9.50
C THR A 36 13.00 -13.47 9.32
N GLN A 37 12.51 -12.31 8.85
CA GLN A 37 13.28 -11.07 8.79
C GLN A 37 13.28 -10.37 10.17
N PRO A 38 14.32 -9.58 10.48
CA PRO A 38 14.58 -9.08 11.84
C PRO A 38 13.43 -8.24 12.41
N THR A 39 13.24 -8.39 13.72
CA THR A 39 12.13 -7.90 14.55
C THR A 39 12.04 -6.36 14.66
N ILE A 40 13.10 -5.63 14.30
CA ILE A 40 13.13 -4.16 14.26
C ILE A 40 14.00 -3.74 13.06
N SER A 41 13.42 -2.96 12.13
CA SER A 41 14.19 -2.30 11.07
C SER A 41 14.07 -0.79 11.23
N LEU A 42 15.22 -0.15 11.46
CA LEU A 42 15.35 1.29 11.54
C LEU A 42 15.82 1.79 10.18
N VAL A 43 14.94 2.42 9.41
CA VAL A 43 15.35 3.13 8.18
C VAL A 43 15.48 4.60 8.54
N ALA A 44 16.71 5.00 8.88
CA ALA A 44 17.02 6.34 9.35
C ALA A 44 17.57 7.21 8.21
N THR A 45 16.90 8.35 7.95
CA THR A 45 17.46 9.45 7.17
C THR A 45 17.33 10.74 7.98
N SER A 46 18.26 10.98 8.91
CA SER A 46 18.32 12.14 9.84
C SER A 46 17.09 12.36 10.76
N SER A 47 17.25 13.14 11.84
CA SER A 47 16.15 13.48 12.76
C SER A 47 15.12 14.36 12.05
N ALA A 48 13.91 13.84 11.84
CA ALA A 48 12.83 14.56 11.16
C ALA A 48 12.06 15.46 12.14
N SER A 49 11.79 16.71 11.75
CA SER A 49 10.80 17.54 12.44
C SER A 49 9.37 17.11 12.06
N THR A 50 8.37 17.57 12.81
CA THR A 50 6.95 17.31 12.47
C THR A 50 6.59 17.85 11.08
N ALA A 51 7.24 18.92 10.63
CA ALA A 51 7.08 19.48 9.29
C ALA A 51 7.67 18.56 8.21
N ASP A 52 8.78 17.89 8.50
CA ASP A 52 9.40 16.94 7.57
C ASP A 52 8.54 15.69 7.41
N VAL A 53 8.01 15.15 8.52
CA VAL A 53 7.05 14.04 8.50
C VAL A 53 5.81 14.39 7.68
N ALA A 54 5.24 15.58 7.90
CA ALA A 54 4.09 16.09 7.14
C ALA A 54 4.38 16.18 5.64
N THR A 55 5.55 16.70 5.29
CA THR A 55 5.98 16.91 3.91
C THR A 55 6.21 15.57 3.22
N PHE A 56 6.84 14.63 3.93
CA PHE A 56 7.06 13.27 3.45
C PHE A 56 5.73 12.54 3.18
N LEU A 57 4.79 12.53 4.13
CA LEU A 57 3.50 11.85 3.98
C LEU A 57 2.67 12.37 2.79
N LYS A 58 2.86 13.63 2.40
CA LYS A 58 2.19 14.29 1.26
C LYS A 58 2.97 14.17 -0.05
N ALA A 59 4.22 13.72 -0.02
CA ALA A 59 5.07 13.65 -1.20
C ALA A 59 4.42 12.73 -2.25
N PRO A 60 4.30 13.17 -3.51
CA PRO A 60 3.82 12.32 -4.58
C PRO A 60 4.84 11.22 -4.86
N VAL A 61 4.36 9.99 -5.05
CA VAL A 61 5.18 8.83 -5.38
C VAL A 61 4.64 8.12 -6.61
N SER A 62 5.56 7.58 -7.40
CA SER A 62 5.29 6.75 -8.57
C SER A 62 6.45 5.80 -8.78
N PHE A 63 6.17 4.50 -8.72
CA PHE A 63 7.18 3.44 -8.82
C PHE A 63 6.51 2.10 -9.12
N SER A 64 7.32 1.11 -9.48
CA SER A 64 6.89 -0.28 -9.64
C SER A 64 7.87 -1.18 -8.90
N VAL A 65 7.33 -2.19 -8.23
CA VAL A 65 8.10 -3.24 -7.58
C VAL A 65 7.59 -4.60 -8.02
N LYS A 66 8.50 -5.59 -8.09
CA LYS A 66 8.20 -6.96 -8.50
C LYS A 66 8.82 -7.94 -7.51
N ASP A 67 8.02 -8.86 -7.01
CA ASP A 67 8.39 -9.86 -5.98
C ASP A 67 9.18 -9.25 -4.81
N ALA A 68 8.77 -8.05 -4.39
CA ALA A 68 9.44 -7.28 -3.36
C ALA A 68 9.05 -7.74 -1.97
N SER A 69 10.02 -7.76 -1.06
CA SER A 69 9.78 -7.80 0.38
C SER A 69 9.17 -6.48 0.86
N PHE A 70 8.66 -6.45 2.08
CA PHE A 70 8.20 -5.22 2.72
C PHE A 70 9.27 -4.12 2.71
N LEU A 71 10.50 -4.44 3.13
CA LEU A 71 11.59 -3.47 3.19
C LEU A 71 11.95 -2.93 1.81
N SER A 72 11.96 -3.78 0.77
CA SER A 72 12.20 -3.35 -0.60
C SER A 72 11.08 -2.43 -1.13
N ALA A 73 9.83 -2.68 -0.74
CA ALA A 73 8.71 -1.79 -1.09
C ALA A 73 8.79 -0.46 -0.32
N LEU A 74 9.18 -0.48 0.96
CA LEU A 74 9.42 0.70 1.78
C LEU A 74 10.54 1.58 1.19
N ASP A 75 11.66 0.98 0.80
CA ASP A 75 12.77 1.67 0.13
C ASP A 75 12.31 2.34 -1.16
N ALA A 76 11.48 1.67 -1.96
CA ALA A 76 10.92 2.25 -3.18
C ALA A 76 10.05 3.49 -2.89
N VAL A 77 9.28 3.49 -1.80
CA VAL A 77 8.51 4.67 -1.37
C VAL A 77 9.45 5.81 -0.97
N LEU A 78 10.45 5.52 -0.14
CA LEU A 78 11.43 6.51 0.32
C LEU A 78 12.16 7.15 -0.86
N LEU A 79 12.70 6.33 -1.77
CA LEU A 79 13.39 6.79 -2.98
C LEU A 79 12.47 7.60 -3.89
N SER A 80 11.24 7.13 -4.13
CA SER A 80 10.29 7.81 -5.02
C SER A 80 9.81 9.15 -4.45
N SER A 81 9.72 9.28 -3.13
CA SER A 81 9.29 10.52 -2.48
C SER A 81 10.27 11.67 -2.65
N GLY A 82 11.57 11.36 -2.82
CA GLY A 82 12.65 12.36 -2.80
C GLY A 82 12.75 13.13 -1.48
N LYS A 83 12.18 12.59 -0.39
CA LYS A 83 12.13 13.20 0.94
C LYS A 83 12.73 12.23 1.96
N ASN A 84 13.39 12.81 2.96
CA ASN A 84 13.91 12.06 4.10
C ASN A 84 12.86 11.98 5.20
N CYS A 85 12.72 10.80 5.78
CA CYS A 85 11.87 10.57 6.94
C CYS A 85 12.45 9.39 7.74
N PHE A 86 12.40 9.49 9.07
CA PHE A 86 12.73 8.38 9.93
C PHE A 86 11.51 7.48 10.08
N ILE A 87 11.63 6.23 9.64
CA ILE A 87 10.57 5.24 9.74
C ILE A 87 11.09 4.05 10.54
N GLU A 88 10.44 3.79 11.66
CA GLU A 88 10.69 2.62 12.49
C GLU A 88 9.65 1.54 12.18
N CYS A 89 10.09 0.31 11.95
CA CYS A 89 9.22 -0.83 11.70
C CYS A 89 9.41 -1.91 12.77
N ARG A 90 8.31 -2.41 13.37
CA ARG A 90 8.30 -3.46 14.39
C ARG A 90 7.36 -4.58 13.99
N GLU A 91 7.83 -5.83 14.05
CA GLU A 91 7.03 -7.06 13.81
C GLU A 91 6.11 -7.03 12.59
N VAL A 92 6.58 -6.45 11.48
CA VAL A 92 5.85 -6.50 10.21
C VAL A 92 5.82 -7.94 9.70
N LYS A 93 4.63 -8.48 9.45
CA LYS A 93 4.48 -9.85 8.95
C LYS A 93 5.22 -10.03 7.61
N PRO A 94 5.95 -11.14 7.41
CA PRO A 94 6.59 -11.44 6.14
C PRO A 94 5.56 -11.46 4.99
N MET A 95 5.89 -10.80 3.88
CA MET A 95 5.03 -10.72 2.70
C MET A 95 5.85 -10.54 1.43
N LYS A 96 5.23 -10.87 0.29
CA LYS A 96 5.77 -10.66 -1.06
C LYS A 96 4.75 -9.96 -1.91
N MET A 97 5.19 -8.94 -2.65
CA MET A 97 4.27 -8.12 -3.44
C MET A 97 4.90 -7.64 -4.74
N SER A 98 4.09 -7.62 -5.79
CA SER A 98 4.38 -6.89 -7.02
C SER A 98 3.24 -5.92 -7.24
N PHE A 99 3.55 -4.63 -7.40
CA PHE A 99 2.54 -3.60 -7.66
C PHE A 99 3.17 -2.38 -8.31
N SER A 100 2.33 -1.57 -8.95
CA SER A 100 2.76 -0.32 -9.61
C SER A 100 1.88 0.82 -9.16
N ILE A 101 2.49 1.81 -8.51
CA ILE A 101 1.84 3.05 -8.09
C ILE A 101 2.06 4.11 -9.16
N ARG A 102 0.96 4.72 -9.59
CA ARG A 102 0.98 5.89 -10.47
C ARG A 102 0.26 7.02 -9.76
N SER A 103 1.01 8.01 -9.30
CA SER A 103 0.50 9.20 -8.61
C SER A 103 -0.34 8.88 -7.36
N SER A 104 0.34 8.54 -6.27
CA SER A 104 -0.24 8.49 -4.91
C SER A 104 0.61 9.33 -3.95
N THR A 105 0.19 9.47 -2.69
CA THR A 105 1.05 10.06 -1.66
C THR A 105 1.81 8.97 -0.92
N ALA A 106 3.03 9.28 -0.46
CA ALA A 106 3.84 8.34 0.31
C ALA A 106 3.07 7.81 1.53
N GLY A 107 2.35 8.68 2.25
CA GLY A 107 1.57 8.28 3.42
C GLY A 107 0.51 7.22 3.12
N ARG A 108 -0.21 7.34 2.00
CA ARG A 108 -1.23 6.34 1.61
C ARG A 108 -0.60 5.00 1.25
N VAL A 109 0.51 5.03 0.50
CA VAL A 109 1.21 3.79 0.14
C VAL A 109 1.79 3.11 1.38
N LEU A 110 2.40 3.87 2.29
CA LEU A 110 2.92 3.32 3.55
C LEU A 110 1.84 2.76 4.46
N ASP A 111 0.69 3.41 4.52
CA ASP A 111 -0.46 2.92 5.29
C ASP A 111 -1.00 1.60 4.73
N ALA A 112 -1.09 1.48 3.40
CA ALA A 112 -1.43 0.22 2.74
C ALA A 112 -0.38 -0.87 3.01
N LEU A 113 0.92 -0.55 2.95
CA LEU A 113 2.01 -1.48 3.25
C LEU A 113 1.99 -1.91 4.73
N ALA A 114 1.74 -0.99 5.66
CA ALA A 114 1.60 -1.28 7.08
C ALA A 114 0.45 -2.27 7.32
N ARG A 115 -0.74 -1.98 6.77
CA ARG A 115 -1.90 -2.89 6.86
C ARG A 115 -1.65 -4.24 6.20
N ALA A 116 -0.98 -4.27 5.05
CA ALA A 116 -0.57 -5.50 4.37
C ALA A 116 0.27 -6.41 5.28
N GLY A 117 1.07 -5.81 6.16
CA GLY A 117 1.89 -6.49 7.16
C GLY A 117 1.24 -6.73 8.50
N GLY A 118 -0.06 -6.45 8.65
CA GLY A 118 -0.76 -6.58 9.94
C GLY A 118 -0.35 -5.53 10.97
N CYS A 119 0.13 -4.37 10.52
CA CYS A 119 0.53 -3.25 11.36
C CYS A 119 -0.34 -2.01 11.09
N THR A 120 -0.16 -0.99 11.92
CA THR A 120 -0.72 0.35 11.72
C THR A 120 0.42 1.34 11.47
N LEU A 121 0.22 2.28 10.56
CA LEU A 121 1.11 3.43 10.41
C LEU A 121 0.72 4.50 11.43
N TYR A 122 1.60 4.74 12.38
CA TYR A 122 1.49 5.80 13.38
C TYR A 122 2.36 6.98 13.01
N VAL A 123 1.83 8.17 13.26
CA VAL A 123 2.53 9.43 13.11
C VAL A 123 2.89 9.96 14.50
N LEU A 124 4.19 10.13 14.74
CA LEU A 124 4.75 10.76 15.93
C LEU A 124 5.40 12.10 15.56
N PRO A 125 5.68 13.00 16.54
CA PRO A 125 6.26 14.31 16.25
C PRO A 125 7.58 14.27 15.47
N THR A 126 8.41 13.24 15.70
CA THR A 126 9.78 13.13 15.16
C THR A 126 10.00 11.95 14.22
N LYS A 127 9.01 11.07 14.08
CA LYS A 127 9.13 9.83 13.30
C LYS A 127 7.79 9.31 12.81
N LEU A 128 7.87 8.40 11.84
CA LEU A 128 6.81 7.44 11.55
C LEU A 128 7.12 6.10 12.21
N LEU A 129 6.09 5.42 12.68
CA LEU A 129 6.18 4.08 13.27
C LEU A 129 5.20 3.15 12.57
N ILE A 130 5.68 2.02 12.07
CA ILE A 130 4.87 0.93 11.54
C ILE A 130 4.98 -0.22 12.55
N ALA A 131 3.91 -0.44 13.31
CA ALA A 131 3.88 -1.46 14.35
C ALA A 131 2.45 -1.95 14.62
N PRO A 132 2.28 -3.16 15.17
CA PRO A 132 1.05 -3.55 15.86
C PRO A 132 0.78 -2.65 17.08
N ALA A 133 -0.49 -2.38 17.37
CA ALA A 133 -0.91 -1.57 18.52
C ALA A 133 -0.35 -2.07 19.86
N SER A 134 -0.19 -3.40 20.01
CA SER A 134 0.35 -4.05 21.21
C SER A 134 1.81 -3.71 21.48
N LEU A 135 2.58 -3.28 20.47
CA LEU A 135 4.00 -2.98 20.57
C LEU A 135 4.31 -1.49 20.70
N LEU A 136 3.29 -0.64 20.89
CA LEU A 136 3.53 0.76 21.21
C LEU A 136 4.00 0.88 22.65
N GLU A 137 5.11 1.58 22.84
CA GLU A 137 5.61 1.95 24.16
C GLU A 137 4.64 2.92 24.86
N GLN A 138 4.70 3.00 26.19
CA GLN A 138 3.79 3.84 26.96
C GLN A 138 3.87 5.32 26.58
N SER A 139 5.09 5.82 26.33
CA SER A 139 5.34 7.18 25.84
C SER A 139 4.71 7.41 24.47
N GLU A 140 4.86 6.44 23.56
CA GLU A 140 4.34 6.52 22.19
C GLU A 140 2.82 6.52 22.17
N ARG A 141 2.14 5.74 23.02
CA ARG A 141 0.66 5.70 23.07
C ARG A 141 0.02 7.06 23.36
N ALA A 142 0.73 7.95 24.07
CA ALA A 142 0.22 9.28 24.38
C ALA A 142 0.26 10.23 23.17
N GLU A 143 1.19 10.02 22.25
CA GLU A 143 1.48 10.95 21.14
C GLU A 143 1.11 10.40 19.77
N ALA A 144 1.22 9.08 19.59
CA ALA A 144 1.04 8.39 18.32
C ALA A 144 -0.41 8.49 17.83
N LYS A 145 -0.57 9.03 16.63
CA LYS A 145 -1.86 9.06 15.95
C LYS A 145 -1.82 8.12 14.75
N PRO A 146 -2.77 7.19 14.60
CA PRO A 146 -2.90 6.42 13.36
C PRO A 146 -3.01 7.39 12.18
N PHE A 147 -2.26 7.14 11.10
CA PHE A 147 -2.28 8.00 9.92
C PHE A 147 -3.68 8.03 9.29
N THR A 148 -4.30 6.85 9.16
CA THR A 148 -5.72 6.73 8.85
C THR A 148 -6.48 5.94 9.91
N VAL A 149 -7.79 6.17 9.96
CA VAL A 149 -8.74 5.41 10.79
C VAL A 149 -9.90 4.97 9.92
N LEU A 150 -10.25 3.68 10.01
CA LEU A 150 -11.44 3.13 9.37
C LEU A 150 -12.67 3.85 9.92
N VAL A 151 -13.56 4.28 9.01
CA VAL A 151 -14.79 4.95 9.39
C VAL A 151 -15.66 4.01 10.22
N SER A 152 -16.19 4.57 11.31
CA SER A 152 -17.09 3.95 12.28
C SER A 152 -18.25 4.93 12.57
N ALA A 153 -19.23 4.51 13.36
CA ALA A 153 -20.34 5.40 13.72
C ALA A 153 -19.84 6.67 14.45
N ALA A 154 -18.76 6.56 15.22
CA ALA A 154 -18.16 7.66 15.96
C ALA A 154 -17.27 8.58 15.10
N THR A 155 -16.77 8.07 13.98
CA THR A 155 -15.84 8.80 13.09
C THR A 155 -16.48 9.22 11.78
N LEU A 156 -17.78 8.98 11.58
CA LEU A 156 -18.47 9.36 10.36
C LEU A 156 -18.36 10.88 10.12
N PRO A 157 -17.99 11.35 8.90
CA PRO A 157 -17.87 12.78 8.63
C PRO A 157 -19.18 13.53 8.90
N ALA A 158 -19.10 14.72 9.50
CA ALA A 158 -20.28 15.52 9.81
C ALA A 158 -21.14 15.77 8.57
N GLY A 159 -22.46 15.62 8.70
CA GLY A 159 -23.42 15.78 7.60
C GLY A 159 -23.46 14.63 6.60
N LYS A 160 -22.62 13.59 6.76
CA LYS A 160 -22.73 12.34 6.01
C LYS A 160 -23.58 11.35 6.79
N THR A 161 -24.42 10.63 6.06
CA THR A 161 -25.12 9.46 6.57
C THR A 161 -24.91 8.32 5.58
N LEU A 162 -24.76 7.10 6.11
CA LEU A 162 -24.87 5.88 5.34
C LEU A 162 -26.21 5.25 5.74
N PRO A 163 -27.33 5.66 5.12
CA PRO A 163 -28.64 5.15 5.49
C PRO A 163 -28.65 3.63 5.38
N LYS A 164 -29.19 2.98 6.40
CA LYS A 164 -29.46 1.54 6.33
C LYS A 164 -30.42 1.30 5.18
N GLN A 165 -30.10 0.29 4.36
CA GLN A 165 -31.00 -0.13 3.30
C GLN A 165 -32.32 -0.71 3.87
N ALA A 166 -33.34 -0.81 3.02
CA ALA A 166 -34.62 -1.43 3.35
C ALA A 166 -34.51 -2.92 3.75
N ASN A 167 -33.42 -3.60 3.36
CA ASN A 167 -33.07 -4.96 3.77
C ASN A 167 -32.30 -5.03 5.10
N GLY A 168 -32.05 -3.89 5.75
CA GLY A 168 -31.38 -3.80 7.05
C GLY A 168 -29.86 -3.88 7.02
N VAL A 169 -29.20 -3.92 5.85
CA VAL A 169 -27.74 -3.98 5.77
C VAL A 169 -27.13 -2.66 6.24
N ASP A 170 -26.25 -2.77 7.23
CA ASP A 170 -25.45 -1.68 7.77
C ASP A 170 -24.04 -1.75 7.15
N MET A 171 -23.79 -0.91 6.15
CA MET A 171 -22.52 -0.90 5.41
C MET A 171 -21.32 -0.55 6.30
N LEU A 172 -21.56 0.19 7.38
CA LEU A 172 -20.53 0.55 8.34
C LEU A 172 -20.18 -0.65 9.23
N ALA A 173 -21.19 -1.36 9.73
CA ALA A 173 -20.97 -2.61 10.45
C ALA A 173 -20.28 -3.67 9.57
N LEU A 174 -20.65 -3.73 8.29
CA LEU A 174 -20.04 -4.61 7.30
C LEU A 174 -18.58 -4.27 7.04
N ALA A 175 -18.26 -2.98 6.85
CA ALA A 175 -16.89 -2.51 6.66
C ALA A 175 -15.96 -2.89 7.83
N ASN A 176 -16.51 -2.84 9.05
CA ASN A 176 -15.81 -3.12 10.29
C ASN A 176 -15.85 -4.61 10.70
N LYS A 177 -16.48 -5.49 9.91
CA LYS A 177 -16.52 -6.92 10.25
C LYS A 177 -15.18 -7.57 9.95
N ASN A 178 -14.64 -8.31 10.93
CA ASN A 178 -13.37 -9.01 10.76
C ASN A 178 -13.49 -10.20 9.79
N ILE A 179 -12.45 -10.35 8.97
CA ILE A 179 -12.27 -11.47 8.03
C ILE A 179 -10.85 -12.01 8.15
N SER A 180 -10.68 -13.27 7.75
CA SER A 180 -9.36 -13.87 7.51
C SER A 180 -9.30 -14.34 6.06
N VAL A 181 -8.27 -13.95 5.33
CA VAL A 181 -8.10 -14.31 3.91
C VAL A 181 -6.62 -14.41 3.56
N SER A 182 -6.28 -15.47 2.83
CA SER A 182 -4.96 -15.64 2.23
C SER A 182 -5.05 -15.41 0.73
N ILE A 183 -4.20 -14.52 0.23
CA ILE A 183 -4.06 -14.15 -1.17
C ILE A 183 -2.67 -14.63 -1.57
N GLN A 184 -2.56 -15.47 -2.60
CA GLN A 184 -1.26 -16.03 -3.03
C GLN A 184 -1.10 -15.86 -4.53
N GLY A 185 -0.17 -14.97 -4.92
CA GLY A 185 0.15 -14.70 -6.32
C GLY A 185 -1.05 -14.24 -7.15
N LEU A 186 -2.07 -13.62 -6.52
CA LEU A 186 -3.28 -13.21 -7.22
C LEU A 186 -3.13 -11.82 -7.80
N GLU A 187 -3.62 -11.65 -9.03
CA GLU A 187 -3.88 -10.34 -9.59
C GLU A 187 -4.90 -9.56 -8.73
N PRO A 188 -4.87 -8.23 -8.72
CA PRO A 188 -5.74 -7.41 -7.87
C PRO A 188 -7.23 -7.76 -7.97
N ALA A 189 -7.75 -8.03 -9.17
CA ALA A 189 -9.15 -8.41 -9.35
C ALA A 189 -9.49 -9.75 -8.65
N ASN A 190 -8.57 -10.71 -8.68
CA ASN A 190 -8.72 -12.00 -8.02
C ASN A 190 -8.50 -11.90 -6.51
N ALA A 191 -7.54 -11.08 -6.07
CA ALA A 191 -7.33 -10.73 -4.66
C ALA A 191 -8.59 -10.09 -4.04
N MET A 192 -9.22 -9.14 -4.74
CA MET A 192 -10.50 -8.55 -4.34
C MET A 192 -11.61 -9.60 -4.25
N SER A 193 -11.68 -10.51 -5.23
CA SER A 193 -12.65 -11.61 -5.23
C SER A 193 -12.43 -12.54 -4.03
N ALA A 194 -11.18 -12.81 -3.65
CA ALA A 194 -10.83 -13.57 -2.46
C ALA A 194 -11.29 -12.87 -1.17
N CYS A 195 -11.00 -11.56 -1.02
CA CYS A 195 -11.48 -10.77 0.11
C CYS A 195 -13.01 -10.83 0.22
N ARG A 196 -13.73 -10.70 -0.91
CA ARG A 196 -15.21 -10.79 -0.93
C ARG A 196 -15.71 -12.16 -0.49
N LYS A 197 -15.07 -13.26 -0.92
CA LYS A 197 -15.46 -14.61 -0.53
C LYS A 197 -15.25 -14.87 0.97
N ALA A 198 -14.24 -14.24 1.56
CA ALA A 198 -13.99 -14.28 3.01
C ALA A 198 -14.89 -13.33 3.81
N GLY A 199 -15.38 -12.27 3.16
CA GLY A 199 -16.35 -11.34 3.74
C GLY A 199 -17.76 -11.92 3.88
N PRO A 200 -18.67 -11.19 4.54
CA PRO A 200 -20.07 -11.56 4.62
C PRO A 200 -20.66 -11.78 3.24
N ILE A 201 -21.56 -12.76 3.13
CA ILE A 201 -22.32 -13.03 1.90
C ILE A 201 -23.17 -11.80 1.60
N LEU A 202 -22.62 -10.93 0.76
CA LEU A 202 -23.35 -9.86 0.08
C LEU A 202 -24.01 -10.51 -1.13
N GLY A 203 -25.03 -11.34 -0.90
CA GLY A 203 -25.84 -11.87 -2.00
C GLY A 203 -26.33 -10.70 -2.85
N ALA A 204 -26.12 -10.72 -4.17
CA ALA A 204 -26.53 -9.69 -5.14
C ALA A 204 -26.02 -8.24 -4.98
N TYR A 205 -25.47 -7.81 -3.83
CA TYR A 205 -25.25 -6.39 -3.50
C TYR A 205 -23.81 -5.88 -3.66
N THR A 206 -23.07 -6.40 -4.64
CA THR A 206 -21.81 -5.77 -5.00
C THR A 206 -21.79 -5.44 -6.47
N HIS A 207 -22.42 -4.32 -6.83
CA HIS A 207 -22.01 -3.61 -8.03
C HIS A 207 -20.64 -3.00 -7.76
N TRP A 208 -19.61 -3.68 -8.27
CA TRP A 208 -18.25 -3.16 -8.28
C TRP A 208 -18.08 -2.32 -9.52
N SER A 209 -17.95 -1.01 -9.36
CA SER A 209 -17.39 -0.16 -10.41
C SER A 209 -15.88 -0.15 -10.30
N THR A 210 -15.23 -1.32 -10.37
CA THR A 210 -13.80 -1.33 -10.64
C THR A 210 -13.59 -0.95 -12.10
N PRO A 211 -12.65 -0.08 -12.46
CA PRO A 211 -12.12 -0.09 -13.81
C PRO A 211 -11.38 -1.43 -13.97
N ARG A 212 -12.13 -2.48 -14.32
CA ARG A 212 -11.62 -3.85 -14.52
C ARG A 212 -10.44 -3.80 -15.49
N ASP A 213 -10.55 -2.94 -16.48
CA ASP A 213 -9.52 -2.66 -17.48
C ASP A 213 -8.22 -2.11 -16.85
N ARG A 214 -8.24 -1.34 -15.75
CA ARG A 214 -7.01 -0.79 -15.16
C ARG A 214 -6.38 -1.69 -14.09
N LEU A 215 -7.19 -2.37 -13.28
CA LEU A 215 -6.68 -3.42 -12.38
C LEU A 215 -6.09 -4.60 -13.20
N ALA A 216 -6.67 -4.90 -14.37
CA ALA A 216 -6.14 -5.89 -15.32
C ALA A 216 -4.97 -5.36 -16.17
N ASN A 217 -4.97 -4.10 -16.61
CA ASN A 217 -3.87 -3.53 -17.42
C ASN A 217 -2.62 -3.19 -16.59
N ASN A 218 -2.67 -3.32 -15.27
CA ASN A 218 -1.47 -3.34 -14.41
C ASN A 218 -0.94 -4.78 -14.32
N ILE A 219 -0.68 -5.39 -15.49
CA ILE A 219 -0.39 -6.83 -15.79
C ILE A 219 0.79 -7.41 -14.96
N GLN A 220 1.51 -6.59 -14.21
CA GLN A 220 2.62 -7.00 -13.34
C GLN A 220 2.25 -7.06 -11.84
N THR A 221 0.99 -6.85 -11.49
CA THR A 221 0.57 -6.81 -10.09
C THR A 221 0.17 -8.21 -9.63
N SER A 222 0.98 -8.81 -8.77
CA SER A 222 0.66 -10.05 -8.08
C SER A 222 0.85 -9.83 -6.58
N LEU A 223 -0.16 -10.20 -5.80
CA LEU A 223 -0.17 -9.98 -4.36
C LEU A 223 -0.09 -11.32 -3.64
N THR A 224 0.83 -11.42 -2.68
CA THR A 224 0.87 -12.52 -1.71
C THR A 224 0.76 -11.93 -0.32
N LEU A 225 -0.45 -11.97 0.23
CA LEU A 225 -0.84 -11.33 1.49
C LEU A 225 -1.61 -12.33 2.35
N SER A 226 -1.43 -12.26 3.67
CA SER A 226 -2.23 -13.05 4.61
C SER A 226 -2.81 -12.16 5.67
N PHE A 227 -4.13 -12.02 5.64
CA PHE A 227 -4.89 -11.26 6.60
C PHE A 227 -5.54 -12.20 7.60
N ASP A 228 -5.44 -11.85 8.88
CA ASP A 228 -6.07 -12.60 9.94
C ASP A 228 -6.82 -11.65 10.88
N GLN A 229 -8.13 -11.86 11.02
CA GLN A 229 -9.02 -11.06 11.85
C GLN A 229 -8.94 -9.55 11.62
N ILE A 230 -8.81 -9.11 10.36
CA ILE A 230 -8.81 -7.68 10.02
C ILE A 230 -10.18 -7.22 9.53
N PRO A 231 -10.55 -5.94 9.72
CA PRO A 231 -11.77 -5.39 9.15
C PRO A 231 -11.84 -5.60 7.63
N PHE A 232 -13.02 -5.96 7.13
CA PHE A 232 -13.25 -6.21 5.72
C PHE A 232 -12.82 -5.03 4.83
N ALA A 233 -13.14 -3.80 5.22
CA ALA A 233 -12.75 -2.62 4.47
C ALA A 233 -11.23 -2.36 4.47
N GLU A 234 -10.49 -2.81 5.49
CA GLU A 234 -9.02 -2.78 5.49
C GLU A 234 -8.44 -3.75 4.48
N ALA A 235 -8.94 -4.98 4.43
CA ALA A 235 -8.50 -5.96 3.43
C ALA A 235 -8.73 -5.44 2.01
N LEU A 236 -9.90 -4.84 1.76
CA LEU A 236 -10.23 -4.25 0.45
C LEU A 236 -9.38 -3.02 0.14
N SER A 237 -9.11 -2.15 1.12
CA SER A 237 -8.33 -0.94 0.88
C SER A 237 -6.87 -1.25 0.57
N VAL A 238 -6.26 -2.26 1.20
CA VAL A 238 -4.89 -2.67 0.85
C VAL A 238 -4.80 -3.04 -0.63
N VAL A 239 -5.71 -3.91 -1.09
CA VAL A 239 -5.71 -4.34 -2.51
C VAL A 239 -6.04 -3.16 -3.44
N GLY A 240 -6.99 -2.31 -3.05
CA GLY A 240 -7.37 -1.12 -3.80
C GLY A 240 -6.24 -0.10 -3.93
N GLU A 241 -5.60 0.27 -2.82
CA GLU A 241 -4.58 1.31 -2.75
C GLU A 241 -3.27 0.90 -3.42
N LEU A 242 -2.86 -0.37 -3.28
CA LEU A 242 -1.73 -0.92 -4.05
C LEU A 242 -2.05 -0.98 -5.56
N GLY A 243 -3.34 -1.04 -5.92
CA GLY A 243 -3.83 -0.85 -7.28
C GLY A 243 -4.07 0.61 -7.69
N GLY A 244 -3.72 1.59 -6.85
CA GLY A 244 -3.90 3.02 -7.12
C GLY A 244 -5.34 3.53 -7.00
N CYS A 245 -6.20 2.82 -6.27
CA CYS A 245 -7.60 3.18 -6.05
C CYS A 245 -7.85 3.58 -4.59
N GLN A 246 -8.93 4.33 -4.35
CA GLN A 246 -9.44 4.66 -3.03
C GLN A 246 -10.78 3.95 -2.78
N LEU A 247 -10.96 3.44 -1.57
CA LEU A 247 -12.19 2.79 -1.13
C LEU A 247 -13.20 3.81 -0.58
N TYR A 248 -14.42 3.73 -1.09
CA TYR A 248 -15.59 4.50 -0.65
C TYR A 248 -16.71 3.55 -0.24
N LEU A 249 -17.43 3.92 0.82
CA LEU A 249 -18.66 3.30 1.27
C LEU A 249 -19.82 4.10 0.66
N LEU A 250 -20.71 3.41 -0.02
CA LEU A 250 -22.00 3.91 -0.45
C LEU A 250 -23.09 3.17 0.35
N PRO A 251 -24.35 3.66 0.35
CA PRO A 251 -25.43 3.02 1.10
C PRO A 251 -25.65 1.54 0.78
N ASP A 252 -25.27 1.11 -0.43
CA ASP A 252 -25.58 -0.21 -0.98
C ASP A 252 -24.36 -0.99 -1.48
N THR A 253 -23.15 -0.41 -1.46
CA THR A 253 -21.98 -1.02 -2.07
C THR A 253 -20.66 -0.39 -1.59
N PHE A 254 -19.55 -1.04 -1.95
CA PHE A 254 -18.20 -0.52 -1.82
C PHE A 254 -17.66 -0.14 -3.20
N HIS A 255 -17.20 1.10 -3.35
CA HIS A 255 -16.58 1.56 -4.60
C HIS A 255 -15.08 1.73 -4.43
N LEU A 256 -14.31 1.09 -5.31
CA LEU A 256 -12.91 1.44 -5.54
C LEU A 256 -12.83 2.41 -6.71
N ARG A 257 -12.29 3.61 -6.49
CA ARG A 257 -12.15 4.64 -7.53
C ARG A 257 -10.69 5.01 -7.72
N SER A 258 -10.23 5.07 -8.96
CA SER A 258 -8.94 5.68 -9.29
C SER A 258 -9.07 7.20 -9.31
N PRO A 259 -7.98 7.96 -9.14
CA PRO A 259 -7.97 9.41 -9.30
C PRO A 259 -8.52 9.88 -10.65
N ASP A 260 -8.27 9.11 -11.71
CA ASP A 260 -8.72 9.39 -13.09
C ASP A 260 -10.22 9.14 -13.31
N GLN A 261 -10.89 8.47 -12.37
CA GLN A 261 -12.32 8.16 -12.44
C GLN A 261 -13.01 8.66 -11.16
N PRO A 262 -13.18 9.99 -11.04
CA PRO A 262 -13.81 10.56 -9.86
C PRO A 262 -15.25 10.07 -9.73
N LEU A 263 -15.73 10.04 -8.50
CA LEU A 263 -17.15 9.81 -8.21
C LEU A 263 -18.02 10.82 -8.97
N THR A 264 -19.18 10.36 -9.44
CA THR A 264 -20.18 11.24 -10.05
C THR A 264 -20.69 12.26 -9.00
N PRO A 265 -21.28 13.40 -9.42
CA PRO A 265 -21.84 14.37 -8.48
C PRO A 265 -22.87 13.77 -7.51
N GLU A 266 -23.64 12.78 -7.94
CA GLU A 266 -24.62 12.08 -7.11
C GLU A 266 -23.93 11.14 -6.11
N GLU A 267 -22.96 10.36 -6.57
CA GLU A 267 -22.16 9.51 -5.71
C GLU A 267 -21.41 10.33 -4.65
N LYS A 268 -20.85 11.50 -5.00
CA LYS A 268 -20.17 12.37 -4.03
C LYS A 268 -21.06 12.83 -2.89
N LYS A 269 -22.37 12.93 -3.08
CA LYS A 269 -23.32 13.28 -2.01
C LYS A 269 -23.43 12.16 -0.98
N LEU A 270 -23.47 10.90 -1.44
CA LEU A 270 -23.73 9.73 -0.59
C LEU A 270 -22.45 9.02 -0.12
N ALA A 271 -21.40 9.04 -0.93
CA ALA A 271 -20.17 8.33 -0.67
C ALA A 271 -19.44 8.90 0.55
N VAL A 272 -18.85 7.99 1.31
CA VAL A 272 -17.98 8.26 2.45
C VAL A 272 -16.66 7.54 2.19
N PRO A 273 -15.50 8.23 2.24
CA PRO A 273 -14.21 7.53 2.21
C PRO A 273 -14.15 6.49 3.32
N ALA A 274 -13.65 5.29 3.03
CA ALA A 274 -13.53 4.25 4.05
C ALA A 274 -12.57 4.62 5.17
N PHE A 275 -11.60 5.48 4.88
CA PHE A 275 -10.55 5.87 5.81
C PHE A 275 -10.50 7.39 5.93
N ILE A 276 -10.44 7.88 7.16
CA ILE A 276 -10.21 9.29 7.48
C ILE A 276 -8.75 9.45 7.83
N THR A 277 -8.09 10.41 7.19
CA THR A 277 -6.72 10.78 7.52
C THR A 277 -6.73 11.68 8.76
N ASN A 278 -6.07 11.27 9.84
CA ASN A 278 -5.95 12.08 11.07
C ASN A 278 -4.91 13.21 10.95
N PHE A 279 -4.20 13.24 9.83
CA PHE A 279 -3.21 14.26 9.53
C PHE A 279 -3.84 15.38 8.71
N PRO A 280 -3.77 16.64 9.15
CA PRO A 280 -4.41 17.73 8.42
C PRO A 280 -3.83 17.81 7.00
N SER A 281 -4.74 17.74 6.02
CA SER A 281 -4.52 18.43 4.77
C SER A 281 -4.16 19.86 5.16
N GLY A 282 -2.90 20.25 4.92
CA GLY A 282 -2.51 21.65 5.07
C GLY A 282 -3.38 22.50 4.15
N PRO A 283 -3.37 23.84 4.27
CA PRO A 283 -4.19 24.69 3.44
C PRO A 283 -4.07 24.24 1.98
N SER A 284 -5.21 23.90 1.38
CA SER A 284 -5.32 23.60 -0.04
C SER A 284 -4.55 24.68 -0.79
N ALA A 285 -3.63 24.27 -1.67
CA ALA A 285 -2.91 25.22 -2.53
C ALA A 285 -3.94 26.21 -3.11
N PRO A 286 -3.66 27.52 -3.10
CA PRO A 286 -4.57 28.47 -3.72
C PRO A 286 -4.80 28.00 -5.15
N SER A 287 -6.07 27.85 -5.52
CA SER A 287 -6.46 27.59 -6.89
C SER A 287 -5.80 28.65 -7.78
N ALA A 288 -4.86 28.20 -8.60
CA ALA A 288 -4.26 29.02 -9.65
C ALA A 288 -5.30 29.34 -10.73
#